data_AF-A0A2E0QYL5-F1
#
_entry.id   AF-A0A2E0QYL5-F1
#
_cell.length_a   1.000
_cell.length_b   1.000
_cell.length_c   1.000
_cell.angle_alpha   90.00
_cell.angle_beta   90.00
_cell.angle_gamma   90.00
#
_symmetry.space_group_name_H-M   'P 1'
#
loop_
_entity.id
_entity.type
_entity.pdbx_description
1 polymer ?
#
loop_
_entity_poly.entity_id
_entity_poly.type
_entity_poly.pdbx_seq_one_letter_code
_entity_poly.pdbx_strand_id
1 'polypeptide(L)'
;MAWRTIFVAVFCCVLVSERTAFGASVSDWLDFPPSFVRLFGDPAIDWKEGVRDEIRLTGVGEFTPKGGFEREVQKPRVVVDASLIGEGGVKERLANLLSERFFEEVIARKNLTMHEKRIRIQELIPMTKEEFAKMSTRRLLRRPGNPKWFQTWWIARMGLPMHPDPNHQLIIMNLHYDREDGKQRAGHFAFAIREKGGNPNRDIVFDFRAEWYLERRATLTEALNLNNDLPMRGYTKNLYDWLYTQTELRNCHADFWFLPVYREQVELFYHFSDMVQVHEAGQFKPIRRNCTTLGLAFLDRVKPFRTPLPLGKGVADVPTVGAKRYLKPYGDVPYIRITNYTDDRGREPTTISKIHRAEPSRATCRPFRELRNFAPAN
;
A
#
# COMPACT_ATOMS: atom_id res chain seq x y z
N MET A 1 -25.97 -20.07 -78.16
CA MET A 1 -24.92 -19.37 -77.38
C MET A 1 -25.57 -18.22 -76.64
N ALA A 2 -25.87 -18.44 -75.36
CA ALA A 2 -26.61 -17.53 -74.50
C ALA A 2 -25.65 -16.95 -73.45
N TRP A 3 -25.51 -15.63 -73.42
CA TRP A 3 -24.85 -14.94 -72.31
C TRP A 3 -25.93 -14.37 -71.40
N ARG A 4 -26.03 -14.96 -70.21
CA ARG A 4 -26.91 -14.55 -69.11
C ARG A 4 -26.23 -13.43 -68.34
N THR A 5 -26.80 -12.23 -68.38
CA THR A 5 -26.51 -11.19 -67.39
C THR A 5 -27.23 -11.56 -66.09
N ILE A 6 -26.49 -12.11 -65.14
CA ILE A 6 -26.98 -12.36 -63.77
C ILE A 6 -26.93 -11.03 -63.03
N PHE A 7 -28.11 -10.44 -62.80
CA PHE A 7 -28.30 -9.42 -61.78
C PHE A 7 -28.07 -10.09 -60.42
N VAL A 8 -26.85 -9.98 -59.89
CA VAL A 8 -26.59 -10.27 -58.47
C VAL A 8 -27.23 -9.14 -57.69
N ALA A 9 -28.39 -9.43 -57.09
CA ALA A 9 -28.90 -8.67 -55.98
C ALA A 9 -27.79 -8.56 -54.93
N VAL A 10 -27.25 -7.36 -54.76
CA VAL A 10 -26.45 -7.01 -53.58
C VAL A 10 -27.43 -7.10 -52.42
N PHE A 11 -27.49 -8.30 -51.83
CA PHE A 11 -28.06 -8.51 -50.52
C PHE A 11 -27.41 -7.45 -49.62
N CYS A 12 -28.23 -6.52 -49.15
CA CYS A 12 -27.96 -5.79 -47.92
C CYS A 12 -27.87 -6.82 -46.79
N CYS A 13 -26.74 -7.52 -46.71
CA CYS A 13 -26.18 -7.98 -45.46
C CYS A 13 -25.61 -6.74 -44.76
N VAL A 14 -26.49 -5.81 -44.38
CA VAL A 14 -26.31 -5.14 -43.09
C VAL A 14 -26.51 -6.27 -42.09
N LEU A 15 -25.41 -6.94 -41.79
CA LEU A 15 -25.30 -7.83 -40.66
C LEU A 15 -25.78 -7.02 -39.45
N VAL A 16 -27.00 -7.33 -39.03
CA VAL A 16 -27.45 -7.17 -37.65
C VAL A 16 -26.55 -8.09 -36.81
N SER A 17 -25.35 -7.61 -36.57
CA SER A 17 -24.37 -8.06 -35.59
C SER A 17 -24.17 -6.80 -34.77
N GLU A 18 -24.93 -6.52 -33.72
CA GLU A 18 -24.73 -7.02 -32.38
C GLU A 18 -25.95 -6.60 -31.52
N ARG A 19 -27.04 -7.38 -31.51
CA ARG A 19 -28.03 -7.32 -30.40
C ARG A 19 -27.68 -8.33 -29.31
N THR A 20 -26.42 -8.75 -29.26
CA THR A 20 -25.89 -9.80 -28.38
C THR A 20 -25.32 -9.19 -27.11
N ALA A 21 -26.20 -8.74 -26.22
CA ALA A 21 -25.86 -8.55 -24.81
C ALA A 21 -27.07 -8.57 -23.86
N PHE A 22 -28.20 -9.21 -24.24
CA PHE A 22 -29.20 -9.56 -23.22
C PHE A 22 -28.57 -10.64 -22.32
N GLY A 23 -28.16 -10.25 -21.11
CA GLY A 23 -27.52 -11.12 -20.13
C GLY A 23 -25.99 -11.05 -20.08
N ALA A 24 -25.35 -10.11 -20.78
CA ALA A 24 -23.91 -9.86 -20.60
C ALA A 24 -23.63 -9.18 -19.24
N SER A 25 -22.49 -9.51 -18.66
CA SER A 25 -21.97 -8.90 -17.43
C SER A 25 -20.89 -7.87 -17.75
N VAL A 26 -20.53 -7.04 -16.77
CA VAL A 26 -19.42 -6.09 -16.93
C VAL A 26 -18.08 -6.80 -17.15
N SER A 27 -17.86 -7.95 -16.52
CA SER A 27 -16.62 -8.71 -16.68
C SER A 27 -16.43 -9.31 -18.09
N ASP A 28 -17.52 -9.52 -18.84
CA ASP A 28 -17.44 -9.91 -20.26
C ASP A 28 -16.86 -8.79 -21.13
N TRP A 29 -17.03 -7.54 -20.69
CA TRP A 29 -16.70 -6.35 -21.48
C TRP A 29 -15.39 -5.68 -21.06
N LEU A 30 -15.03 -5.79 -19.79
CA LEU A 30 -13.91 -5.09 -19.16
C LEU A 30 -12.99 -6.07 -18.41
N ASP A 31 -11.71 -5.73 -18.31
CA ASP A 31 -10.73 -6.43 -17.49
C ASP A 31 -10.95 -6.14 -16.00
N PHE A 32 -11.97 -6.76 -15.44
CA PHE A 32 -12.56 -6.42 -14.16
C PHE A 32 -11.79 -7.05 -12.99
N PRO A 33 -11.01 -6.29 -12.20
CA PRO A 33 -10.14 -6.89 -11.19
C PRO A 33 -10.89 -7.26 -9.90
N PRO A 34 -10.30 -8.10 -9.02
CA PRO A 34 -10.97 -8.58 -7.81
C PRO A 34 -11.51 -7.48 -6.88
N SER A 35 -10.81 -6.37 -6.71
CA SER A 35 -11.33 -5.24 -5.89
C SER A 35 -12.56 -4.57 -6.51
N PHE A 36 -12.66 -4.51 -7.85
CA PHE A 36 -13.86 -4.02 -8.51
C PHE A 36 -15.01 -5.03 -8.37
N VAL A 37 -14.72 -6.32 -8.51
CA VAL A 37 -15.70 -7.39 -8.27
C VAL A 37 -16.25 -7.32 -6.84
N ARG A 38 -15.40 -7.04 -5.85
CA ARG A 38 -15.86 -6.91 -4.46
C ARG A 38 -16.73 -5.67 -4.23
N LEU A 39 -16.39 -4.56 -4.87
CA LEU A 39 -17.16 -3.32 -4.71
C LEU A 39 -18.47 -3.34 -5.50
N PHE A 40 -18.48 -3.93 -6.68
CA PHE A 40 -19.59 -3.84 -7.64
C PHE A 40 -20.29 -5.17 -7.89
N GLY A 41 -19.78 -6.30 -7.38
CA GLY A 41 -20.23 -7.66 -7.70
C GLY A 41 -19.73 -8.06 -9.09
N ASP A 42 -20.64 -8.17 -10.03
CA ASP A 42 -20.36 -8.19 -11.47
C ASP A 42 -21.68 -7.84 -12.14
N PRO A 43 -21.99 -6.54 -12.30
CA PRO A 43 -23.33 -6.12 -12.65
C PRO A 43 -23.75 -6.65 -14.02
N ALA A 44 -24.98 -7.13 -14.12
CA ALA A 44 -25.59 -7.39 -15.42
C ALA A 44 -25.80 -6.06 -16.16
N ILE A 45 -25.64 -6.09 -17.48
CA ILE A 45 -25.86 -4.94 -18.36
C ILE A 45 -27.28 -5.01 -18.92
N ASP A 46 -28.15 -4.13 -18.42
CA ASP A 46 -29.52 -3.96 -18.89
C ASP A 46 -29.56 -2.88 -19.96
N TRP A 47 -29.75 -3.30 -21.21
CA TRP A 47 -29.92 -2.40 -22.35
C TRP A 47 -31.35 -1.87 -22.44
N LYS A 48 -31.48 -0.55 -22.59
CA LYS A 48 -32.75 0.12 -22.87
C LYS A 48 -32.60 0.98 -24.11
N GLU A 49 -33.54 0.82 -25.04
CA GLU A 49 -33.72 1.79 -26.11
C GLU A 49 -34.26 3.08 -25.48
N GLY A 50 -33.52 4.17 -25.59
CA GLY A 50 -34.00 5.45 -25.14
C GLY A 50 -33.32 6.62 -25.85
N VAL A 51 -33.73 7.82 -25.43
CA VAL A 51 -33.54 9.07 -26.20
C VAL A 51 -32.24 9.78 -25.80
N ARG A 52 -31.55 9.30 -24.76
CA ARG A 52 -30.34 9.94 -24.20
C ARG A 52 -29.25 8.91 -23.99
N ASP A 53 -28.03 9.28 -24.36
CA ASP A 53 -26.85 8.46 -24.13
C ASP A 53 -26.38 8.53 -22.66
N GLU A 54 -26.88 7.62 -21.83
CA GLU A 54 -26.64 7.57 -20.39
C GLU A 54 -26.30 6.15 -19.90
N ILE A 55 -25.33 6.06 -18.99
CA ILE A 55 -24.98 4.82 -18.29
C ILE A 55 -25.14 5.05 -16.80
N ARG A 56 -25.92 4.21 -16.13
CA ARG A 56 -26.16 4.28 -14.68
C ARG A 56 -25.78 2.98 -13.99
N LEU A 57 -25.13 3.08 -12.84
CA LEU A 57 -24.88 1.95 -11.95
C LEU A 57 -25.89 1.96 -10.80
N THR A 58 -26.55 0.83 -10.56
CA THR A 58 -27.45 0.62 -9.43
C THR A 58 -26.80 -0.33 -8.43
N GLY A 59 -26.71 0.11 -7.17
CA GLY A 59 -26.08 -0.65 -6.09
C GLY A 59 -24.55 -0.58 -6.12
N VAL A 60 -23.96 -0.24 -4.97
CA VAL A 60 -22.51 -0.28 -4.73
C VAL A 60 -22.28 -0.87 -3.35
N GLY A 61 -21.20 -1.63 -3.21
CA GLY A 61 -20.83 -2.30 -1.98
C GLY A 61 -20.28 -1.31 -0.97
N GLU A 62 -20.09 -1.78 0.26
CA GLU A 62 -19.50 -0.97 1.32
C GLU A 62 -18.03 -1.35 1.51
N PHE A 63 -17.17 -0.32 1.51
CA PHE A 63 -15.75 -0.44 1.81
C PHE A 63 -15.42 0.36 3.06
N THR A 64 -14.76 -0.28 4.01
CA THR A 64 -14.09 0.39 5.13
C THR A 64 -12.60 0.03 5.11
N PRO A 65 -11.68 0.98 5.36
CA PRO A 65 -10.26 0.66 5.50
C PRO A 65 -9.98 -0.44 6.54
N LYS A 66 -10.73 -0.47 7.64
CA LYS A 66 -10.52 -1.43 8.72
C LYS A 66 -10.98 -2.84 8.36
N GLY A 67 -12.16 -2.98 7.74
CA GLY A 67 -12.78 -4.27 7.41
C GLY A 67 -12.53 -4.75 5.98
N GLY A 68 -12.04 -3.87 5.11
CA GLY A 68 -12.00 -4.12 3.67
C GLY A 68 -13.40 -3.96 3.06
N PHE A 69 -13.81 -4.92 2.24
CA PHE A 69 -15.16 -4.94 1.67
C PHE A 69 -16.12 -5.66 2.64
N GLU A 70 -17.03 -4.92 3.27
CA GLU A 70 -17.83 -5.42 4.40
C GLU A 70 -19.22 -5.94 4.00
N ARG A 71 -19.81 -5.43 2.91
CA ARG A 71 -21.15 -5.82 2.47
C ARG A 71 -21.21 -6.04 0.96
N GLU A 72 -21.72 -7.21 0.57
CA GLU A 72 -21.98 -7.55 -0.83
C GLU A 72 -23.22 -6.81 -1.36
N VAL A 73 -23.17 -6.38 -2.61
CA VAL A 73 -24.25 -5.63 -3.27
C VAL A 73 -25.43 -6.54 -3.54
N GLN A 74 -26.62 -6.14 -3.09
CA GLN A 74 -27.84 -6.82 -3.52
C GLN A 74 -28.22 -6.34 -4.92
N LYS A 75 -28.11 -7.23 -5.91
CA LYS A 75 -28.53 -7.05 -7.31
C LYS A 75 -27.89 -5.84 -8.02
N PRO A 76 -26.55 -5.79 -8.15
CA PRO A 76 -25.89 -4.74 -8.92
C PRO A 76 -26.31 -4.81 -10.39
N ARG A 77 -26.66 -3.67 -10.99
CA ARG A 77 -26.96 -3.59 -12.43
C ARG A 77 -26.42 -2.32 -13.04
N VAL A 78 -25.97 -2.43 -14.29
CA VAL A 78 -25.65 -1.29 -15.15
C VAL A 78 -26.78 -1.13 -16.14
N VAL A 79 -27.42 0.03 -16.14
CA VAL A 79 -28.43 0.39 -17.14
C VAL A 79 -27.76 1.24 -18.21
N VAL A 80 -27.81 0.78 -19.46
CA VAL A 80 -27.35 1.52 -20.63
C VAL A 80 -28.58 2.00 -21.39
N ASP A 81 -28.78 3.31 -21.39
CA ASP A 81 -29.71 4.00 -22.28
C ASP A 81 -28.87 4.62 -23.39
N ALA A 82 -28.92 4.07 -24.60
CA ALA A 82 -28.13 4.56 -25.72
C ALA A 82 -28.84 4.29 -27.04
N SER A 83 -28.88 5.31 -27.90
CA SER A 83 -29.49 5.20 -29.24
C SER A 83 -28.47 5.35 -30.38
N LEU A 84 -27.33 6.01 -30.15
CA LEU A 84 -26.37 6.37 -31.20
C LEU A 84 -24.91 5.98 -30.89
N ILE A 85 -24.63 5.50 -29.68
CA ILE A 85 -23.26 5.13 -29.29
C ILE A 85 -23.02 3.65 -29.61
N GLY A 86 -22.05 3.38 -30.48
CA GLY A 86 -21.59 2.02 -30.74
C GLY A 86 -20.97 1.36 -29.51
N GLU A 87 -20.89 0.02 -29.50
CA GLU A 87 -20.43 -0.79 -28.35
C GLU A 87 -19.14 -0.27 -27.70
N GLY A 88 -18.14 0.12 -28.51
CA GLY A 88 -16.87 0.64 -28.02
C GLY A 88 -17.02 1.93 -27.19
N GLY A 89 -17.93 2.82 -27.58
CA GLY A 89 -18.22 4.04 -26.82
C GLY A 89 -18.94 3.76 -25.50
N VAL A 90 -19.80 2.74 -25.46
CA VAL A 90 -20.45 2.29 -24.22
C VAL A 90 -19.43 1.67 -23.28
N LYS A 91 -18.55 0.79 -23.77
CA LYS A 91 -17.45 0.20 -22.99
C LYS A 91 -16.58 1.28 -22.33
N GLU A 92 -16.22 2.32 -23.08
CA GLU A 92 -15.39 3.42 -22.58
C GLU A 92 -16.08 4.25 -21.50
N ARG A 93 -17.34 4.62 -21.73
CA ARG A 93 -18.14 5.35 -20.72
C ARG A 93 -18.37 4.52 -19.47
N LEU A 94 -18.63 3.21 -19.61
CA LEU A 94 -18.79 2.29 -18.50
C LEU A 94 -17.51 2.16 -17.67
N ALA A 95 -16.37 1.95 -18.34
CA ALA A 95 -15.08 1.88 -17.67
C ALA A 95 -14.76 3.18 -16.91
N ASN A 96 -15.06 4.35 -17.48
CA ASN A 96 -14.89 5.63 -16.80
C ASN A 96 -15.82 5.78 -15.59
N LEU A 97 -17.11 5.46 -15.73
CA LEU A 97 -18.09 5.53 -14.64
C LEU A 97 -17.65 4.66 -13.44
N LEU A 98 -17.27 3.40 -13.69
CA LEU A 98 -16.83 2.47 -12.65
C LEU A 98 -15.54 2.95 -11.98
N SER A 99 -14.62 3.50 -12.77
CA SER A 99 -13.36 4.06 -12.27
C SER A 99 -13.57 5.26 -11.37
N GLU A 100 -14.39 6.23 -11.80
CA GLU A 100 -14.74 7.38 -10.98
C GLU A 100 -15.42 6.96 -9.69
N ARG A 101 -16.36 6.00 -9.77
CA ARG A 101 -17.06 5.53 -8.58
C ARG A 101 -16.13 4.80 -7.62
N PHE A 102 -15.22 3.96 -8.13
CA PHE A 102 -14.21 3.30 -7.30
C PHE A 102 -13.32 4.33 -6.59
N PHE A 103 -12.91 5.38 -7.29
CA PHE A 103 -12.12 6.46 -6.68
C PHE A 103 -12.89 7.10 -5.53
N GLU A 104 -14.14 7.46 -5.72
CA GLU A 104 -14.93 8.16 -4.71
C GLU A 104 -15.20 7.32 -3.46
N GLU A 105 -15.51 6.04 -3.64
CA GLU A 105 -15.86 5.13 -2.55
C GLU A 105 -14.62 4.60 -1.80
N VAL A 106 -13.54 4.32 -2.52
CA VAL A 106 -12.37 3.60 -1.96
C VAL A 106 -11.16 4.51 -1.76
N ILE A 107 -10.82 5.35 -2.75
CA ILE A 107 -9.56 6.11 -2.76
C ILE A 107 -9.69 7.49 -2.10
N ALA A 108 -10.72 8.25 -2.46
CA ALA A 108 -11.01 9.59 -1.94
C ALA A 108 -11.58 9.56 -0.51
N ARG A 109 -12.28 8.47 -0.15
CA ARG A 109 -12.71 8.13 1.21
C ARG A 109 -13.72 9.10 1.83
N LYS A 110 -14.93 9.16 1.26
CA LYS A 110 -16.00 10.03 1.77
C LYS A 110 -16.58 9.55 3.14
N ASN A 111 -16.54 8.25 3.44
CA ASN A 111 -17.23 7.63 4.59
C ASN A 111 -16.29 6.99 5.62
N LEU A 112 -15.31 7.73 6.13
CA LEU A 112 -14.38 7.20 7.15
C LEU A 112 -14.98 7.23 8.55
N THR A 113 -14.78 6.15 9.32
CA THR A 113 -15.05 6.15 10.76
C THR A 113 -14.16 7.17 11.48
N MET A 114 -14.54 7.59 12.69
CA MET A 114 -13.72 8.49 13.51
C MET A 114 -12.32 7.95 13.79
N HIS A 115 -12.15 6.63 13.86
CA HIS A 115 -10.84 6.00 14.05
C HIS A 115 -9.99 6.10 12.78
N GLU A 116 -10.56 5.86 11.60
CA GLU A 116 -9.85 5.93 10.33
C GLU A 116 -9.49 7.38 9.95
N LYS A 117 -10.39 8.34 10.26
CA LYS A 117 -10.11 9.77 10.16
C LYS A 117 -8.91 10.20 11.01
N ARG A 118 -8.65 9.53 12.15
CA ARG A 118 -7.50 9.83 13.01
C ARG A 118 -6.18 9.31 12.44
N ILE A 119 -6.20 8.19 11.71
CA ILE A 119 -4.99 7.57 11.16
C ILE A 119 -4.54 8.25 9.86
N ARG A 120 -5.48 8.80 9.06
CA ARG A 120 -5.27 9.67 7.88
C ARG A 120 -3.90 9.52 7.20
N ILE A 121 -3.62 8.33 6.68
CA ILE A 121 -2.45 8.05 5.83
C ILE A 121 -2.88 8.14 4.37
N GLN A 122 -2.19 8.96 3.59
CA GLN A 122 -2.45 9.07 2.15
C GLN A 122 -2.10 7.76 1.43
N GLU A 123 -2.55 7.60 0.19
CA GLU A 123 -2.05 6.51 -0.65
C GLU A 123 -0.54 6.68 -0.90
N LEU A 124 0.17 5.57 -1.08
CA LEU A 124 1.61 5.59 -1.34
C LEU A 124 1.95 6.43 -2.58
N ILE A 125 1.09 6.33 -3.59
CA ILE A 125 1.18 7.13 -4.81
C ILE A 125 -0.10 7.95 -4.88
N PRO A 126 -0.06 9.25 -4.49
CA PRO A 126 -1.22 10.11 -4.58
C PRO A 126 -1.59 10.32 -6.05
N MET A 127 -2.89 10.23 -6.35
CA MET A 127 -3.46 10.46 -7.68
C MET A 127 -4.70 11.33 -7.56
N THR A 128 -4.91 12.24 -8.50
CA THR A 128 -6.20 12.94 -8.60
C THR A 128 -7.31 12.00 -9.12
N LYS A 129 -8.57 12.43 -9.01
CA LYS A 129 -9.71 11.69 -9.57
C LYS A 129 -9.52 11.49 -11.07
N GLU A 130 -9.11 12.54 -11.77
CA GLU A 130 -8.94 12.57 -13.23
C GLU A 130 -7.80 11.64 -13.67
N GLU A 131 -6.67 11.70 -12.97
CA GLU A 131 -5.52 10.81 -13.24
C GLU A 131 -5.90 9.35 -13.03
N PHE A 132 -6.52 9.03 -11.90
CA PHE A 132 -6.97 7.68 -11.60
C PHE A 132 -7.96 7.20 -12.66
N ALA A 133 -9.03 7.98 -12.94
CA ALA A 133 -10.06 7.63 -13.90
C ALA A 133 -9.48 7.38 -15.30
N LYS A 134 -8.57 8.22 -15.76
CA LYS A 134 -7.89 8.04 -17.05
C LYS A 134 -7.11 6.73 -17.12
N MET A 135 -6.25 6.44 -16.14
CA MET A 135 -5.38 5.25 -16.17
C MET A 135 -6.14 3.94 -15.94
N SER A 136 -7.11 3.97 -15.02
CA SER A 136 -7.98 2.82 -14.72
C SER A 136 -8.92 2.49 -15.88
N THR A 137 -9.53 3.49 -16.53
CA THR A 137 -10.34 3.28 -17.75
C THR A 137 -9.54 2.57 -18.83
N ARG A 138 -8.32 3.05 -19.12
CA ARG A 138 -7.43 2.38 -20.08
C ARG A 138 -7.12 0.95 -19.65
N ARG A 139 -6.87 0.71 -18.37
CA ARG A 139 -6.54 -0.60 -17.83
C ARG A 139 -7.70 -1.59 -17.96
N LEU A 140 -8.91 -1.17 -17.61
CA LEU A 140 -10.15 -1.93 -17.75
C LEU A 140 -10.43 -2.27 -19.22
N LEU A 141 -10.09 -1.38 -20.14
CA LEU A 141 -10.22 -1.61 -21.59
C LEU A 141 -9.04 -2.38 -22.22
N ARG A 142 -8.10 -2.90 -21.41
CA ARG A 142 -6.86 -3.58 -21.85
C ARG A 142 -6.01 -2.75 -22.83
N ARG A 143 -6.11 -1.42 -22.76
CA ARG A 143 -5.34 -0.52 -23.63
C ARG A 143 -3.90 -0.38 -23.10
N PRO A 144 -2.88 -0.46 -23.98
CA PRO A 144 -1.48 -0.29 -23.56
C PRO A 144 -1.18 1.15 -23.11
N GLY A 145 -0.02 1.37 -22.47
CA GLY A 145 0.51 2.71 -22.23
C GLY A 145 0.23 3.33 -20.85
N ASN A 146 -0.14 2.54 -19.84
CA ASN A 146 -0.07 3.04 -18.47
C ASN A 146 1.39 3.05 -17.98
N PRO A 147 1.77 4.03 -17.13
CA PRO A 147 3.11 4.05 -16.57
C PRO A 147 3.35 2.83 -15.67
N LYS A 148 4.61 2.39 -15.60
CA LYS A 148 4.99 1.17 -14.85
C LYS A 148 4.50 1.21 -13.41
N TRP A 149 4.71 2.33 -12.70
CA TRP A 149 4.28 2.49 -11.31
C TRP A 149 2.78 2.29 -11.12
N PHE A 150 1.94 2.71 -12.07
CA PHE A 150 0.48 2.56 -11.97
C PHE A 150 0.09 1.10 -12.18
N GLN A 151 0.75 0.41 -13.11
CA GLN A 151 0.53 -1.02 -13.30
C GLN A 151 0.91 -1.82 -12.05
N THR A 152 2.06 -1.52 -11.46
CA THR A 152 2.51 -2.13 -10.21
C THR A 152 1.53 -1.84 -9.07
N TRP A 153 1.10 -0.59 -8.91
CA TRP A 153 0.10 -0.18 -7.94
C TRP A 153 -1.24 -0.89 -8.16
N TRP A 154 -1.69 -0.98 -9.42
CA TRP A 154 -2.93 -1.63 -9.80
C TRP A 154 -2.91 -3.12 -9.45
N ILE A 155 -1.82 -3.82 -9.77
CA ILE A 155 -1.65 -5.24 -9.44
C ILE A 155 -1.76 -5.44 -7.92
N ALA A 156 -0.97 -4.68 -7.15
CA ALA A 156 -0.92 -4.82 -5.71
C ALA A 156 -2.25 -4.47 -5.03
N ARG A 157 -2.86 -3.32 -5.38
CA ARG A 157 -4.07 -2.80 -4.71
C ARG A 157 -5.35 -3.48 -5.17
N MET A 158 -5.45 -3.85 -6.45
CA MET A 158 -6.68 -4.45 -6.99
C MET A 158 -6.79 -5.95 -6.71
N GLY A 159 -5.80 -6.53 -6.01
CA GLY A 159 -5.82 -7.93 -5.61
C GLY A 159 -5.55 -8.91 -6.75
N LEU A 160 -4.86 -8.45 -7.81
CA LEU A 160 -4.38 -9.32 -8.86
C LEU A 160 -3.21 -10.18 -8.35
N PRO A 161 -2.89 -11.30 -9.01
CA PRO A 161 -1.73 -12.11 -8.66
C PRO A 161 -0.45 -11.28 -8.64
N MET A 162 0.31 -11.39 -7.54
CA MET A 162 1.62 -10.79 -7.37
C MET A 162 2.70 -11.86 -7.42
N HIS A 163 3.92 -11.49 -7.79
CA HIS A 163 5.02 -12.43 -8.00
C HIS A 163 5.98 -12.40 -6.81
N PRO A 164 6.26 -13.54 -6.14
CA PRO A 164 7.26 -13.58 -5.08
C PRO A 164 8.61 -13.03 -5.57
N ASP A 165 9.25 -12.17 -4.77
CA ASP A 165 10.59 -11.66 -5.06
C ASP A 165 11.63 -12.53 -4.36
N PRO A 166 12.49 -13.27 -5.10
CA PRO A 166 13.49 -14.13 -4.49
C PRO A 166 14.68 -13.34 -3.93
N ASN A 167 14.87 -12.09 -4.36
CA ASN A 167 16.06 -11.28 -4.10
C ASN A 167 15.85 -10.27 -2.98
N HIS A 168 14.61 -9.96 -2.61
CA HIS A 168 14.31 -8.98 -1.55
C HIS A 168 13.53 -9.61 -0.40
N GLN A 169 13.54 -8.91 0.73
CA GLN A 169 12.77 -9.25 1.92
C GLN A 169 12.20 -7.99 2.56
N LEU A 170 11.00 -8.14 3.13
CA LEU A 170 10.43 -7.14 4.02
C LEU A 170 10.92 -7.43 5.43
N ILE A 171 11.43 -6.42 6.12
CA ILE A 171 11.89 -6.53 7.50
C ILE A 171 10.92 -5.77 8.39
N ILE A 172 10.34 -6.43 9.38
CA ILE A 172 9.66 -5.76 10.50
C ILE A 172 10.70 -5.53 11.60
N MET A 173 10.78 -4.32 12.12
CA MET A 173 11.76 -3.93 13.13
C MET A 173 11.09 -3.31 14.34
N ASN A 174 11.48 -3.77 15.53
CA ASN A 174 11.15 -3.12 16.79
C ASN A 174 12.43 -2.73 17.52
N LEU A 175 12.55 -1.44 17.85
CA LEU A 175 13.58 -0.96 18.76
C LEU A 175 13.11 -1.09 20.20
N HIS A 176 14.05 -1.41 21.08
CA HIS A 176 13.83 -1.51 22.52
C HIS A 176 14.91 -0.69 23.23
N TYR A 177 14.49 0.17 24.16
CA TYR A 177 15.43 0.93 24.98
C TYR A 177 15.92 0.06 26.13
N ASP A 178 17.23 -0.10 26.25
CA ASP A 178 17.83 -0.71 27.43
C ASP A 178 17.77 0.31 28.58
N ARG A 179 17.22 -0.10 29.72
CA ARG A 179 17.28 0.63 30.99
C ARG A 179 17.90 -0.28 32.05
N GLU A 180 18.65 0.34 32.95
CA GLU A 180 19.34 -0.31 34.09
C GLU A 180 18.39 -1.15 34.98
N ASP A 181 17.08 -0.89 34.95
CA ASP A 181 16.07 -1.62 35.73
C ASP A 181 15.49 -2.86 35.02
N GLY A 182 15.98 -3.19 33.82
CA GLY A 182 15.55 -4.35 33.03
C GLY A 182 14.10 -4.28 32.50
N LYS A 183 13.39 -3.16 32.69
CA LYS A 183 11.98 -3.04 32.30
C LYS A 183 11.83 -2.39 30.91
N GLN A 184 11.47 -3.20 29.93
CA GLN A 184 11.09 -2.72 28.59
C GLN A 184 9.77 -1.94 28.64
N ARG A 185 9.78 -0.62 28.52
CA ARG A 185 8.56 0.21 28.66
C ARG A 185 8.12 0.97 27.41
N ALA A 186 8.96 1.11 26.40
CA ALA A 186 8.56 1.71 25.13
C ALA A 186 9.47 1.16 24.02
N GLY A 187 8.89 0.90 22.85
CA GLY A 187 9.65 0.55 21.67
C GLY A 187 9.36 1.49 20.52
N HIS A 188 10.06 1.33 19.41
CA HIS A 188 9.77 2.05 18.17
C HIS A 188 9.61 1.06 17.03
N PHE A 189 8.51 1.19 16.29
CA PHE A 189 8.22 0.38 15.12
C PHE A 189 8.77 1.04 13.86
N ALA A 190 9.52 0.28 13.08
CA ALA A 190 9.92 0.62 11.73
C ALA A 190 9.88 -0.64 10.85
N PHE A 191 9.95 -0.46 9.54
CA PHE A 191 10.11 -1.59 8.63
C PHE A 191 11.05 -1.20 7.48
N ALA A 192 11.61 -2.19 6.80
CA ALA A 192 12.56 -1.95 5.72
C ALA A 192 12.35 -2.90 4.55
N ILE A 193 12.76 -2.46 3.36
CA ILE A 193 12.98 -3.32 2.21
C ILE A 193 14.47 -3.52 2.06
N ARG A 194 14.88 -4.79 1.98
CA ARG A 194 16.29 -5.18 1.91
C ARG A 194 16.51 -6.21 0.81
N GLU A 195 17.62 -6.08 0.09
CA GLU A 195 18.15 -7.12 -0.79
C GLU A 195 18.78 -8.25 0.04
N LYS A 196 18.52 -9.52 -0.30
CA LYS A 196 19.15 -10.67 0.36
C LYS A 196 20.67 -10.59 0.17
N GLY A 197 21.42 -10.77 1.25
CA GLY A 197 22.87 -10.51 1.26
C GLY A 197 23.25 -9.05 1.55
N GLY A 198 22.30 -8.13 1.50
CA GLY A 198 22.46 -6.72 1.86
C GLY A 198 23.06 -5.86 0.75
N ASN A 199 22.42 -4.72 0.50
CA ASN A 199 22.87 -3.71 -0.43
C ASN A 199 22.82 -2.32 0.24
N PRO A 200 23.96 -1.73 0.63
CA PRO A 200 23.99 -0.46 1.34
C PRO A 200 23.49 0.73 0.51
N ASN A 201 23.21 0.58 -0.79
CA ASN A 201 22.64 1.65 -1.59
C ASN A 201 21.13 1.46 -1.86
N ARG A 202 20.60 0.26 -1.61
CA ARG A 202 19.21 -0.10 -1.93
C ARG A 202 18.42 -0.58 -0.72
N ASP A 203 19.05 -0.82 0.41
CA ASP A 203 18.36 -1.21 1.64
C ASP A 203 17.81 0.02 2.34
N ILE A 204 16.49 0.16 2.28
CA ILE A 204 15.76 1.34 2.71
C ILE A 204 14.90 1.03 3.92
N VAL A 205 14.98 1.88 4.94
CA VAL A 205 14.08 1.85 6.10
C VAL A 205 13.00 2.92 5.96
N PHE A 206 11.79 2.54 6.32
CA PHE A 206 10.63 3.40 6.45
C PHE A 206 10.35 3.62 7.93
N ASP A 207 10.48 4.88 8.33
CA ASP A 207 10.62 5.24 9.72
C ASP A 207 9.71 6.42 10.08
N PHE A 208 8.62 6.14 10.79
CA PHE A 208 7.61 7.12 11.17
C PHE A 208 7.92 7.67 12.57
N ARG A 209 8.55 8.85 12.64
CA ARG A 209 8.94 9.47 13.92
C ARG A 209 8.52 10.94 13.99
N ALA A 210 8.30 11.42 15.21
CA ALA A 210 8.21 12.86 15.47
C ALA A 210 9.62 13.46 15.40
N GLU A 211 9.79 14.71 14.95
CA GLU A 211 11.11 15.28 14.65
C GLU A 211 12.08 15.28 15.84
N TRP A 212 11.61 15.51 17.06
CA TRP A 212 12.47 15.46 18.26
C TRP A 212 12.99 14.06 18.61
N TYR A 213 12.30 12.98 18.16
CA TYR A 213 12.83 11.63 18.22
C TYR A 213 14.02 11.44 17.27
N LEU A 214 14.39 12.42 16.43
CA LEU A 214 15.62 12.38 15.65
C LEU A 214 16.85 12.76 16.49
N GLU A 215 16.67 13.54 17.56
CA GLU A 215 17.78 14.16 18.29
C GLU A 215 18.01 13.59 19.69
N ARG A 216 16.96 13.05 20.34
CA ARG A 216 17.05 12.50 21.70
C ARG A 216 16.04 11.38 21.98
N ARG A 217 16.25 10.70 23.11
CA ARG A 217 15.28 9.74 23.68
C ARG A 217 14.02 10.48 24.15
N ALA A 218 12.89 9.78 24.11
CA ALA A 218 11.64 10.26 24.70
C ALA A 218 11.64 10.20 26.21
N THR A 219 11.18 11.29 26.82
CA THR A 219 10.76 11.27 28.21
C THR A 219 9.39 10.58 28.33
N LEU A 220 9.11 10.01 29.50
CA LEU A 220 7.84 9.35 29.77
C LEU A 220 6.65 10.30 29.56
N THR A 221 6.83 11.57 29.94
CA THR A 221 5.83 12.64 29.81
C THR A 221 5.53 12.95 28.34
N GLU A 222 6.53 12.96 27.46
CA GLU A 222 6.35 13.19 26.03
C GLU A 222 5.70 12.00 25.33
N ALA A 223 6.05 10.79 25.75
CA ALA A 223 5.45 9.55 25.27
C ALA A 223 3.98 9.39 25.71
N LEU A 224 3.53 10.15 26.72
CA LEU A 224 2.16 10.10 27.25
C LEU A 224 1.36 11.39 27.04
N ASN A 225 1.97 12.45 26.48
CA ASN A 225 1.30 13.73 26.28
C ASN A 225 0.24 13.62 25.17
N LEU A 226 -1.02 13.54 25.58
CA LEU A 226 -2.21 13.47 24.72
C LEU A 226 -2.43 14.72 23.86
N ASN A 227 -1.90 15.86 24.31
CA ASN A 227 -1.98 17.16 23.63
C ASN A 227 -0.76 17.43 22.77
N ASN A 228 0.16 16.48 22.64
CA ASN A 228 1.26 16.60 21.71
C ASN A 228 0.69 16.66 20.28
N ASP A 229 0.97 17.72 19.54
CA ASP A 229 0.43 18.00 18.20
C ASP A 229 1.53 18.07 17.15
N LEU A 230 2.62 17.35 17.40
CA LEU A 230 3.81 17.43 16.55
C LEU A 230 3.61 16.72 15.22
N PRO A 231 4.04 17.34 14.10
CA PRO A 231 3.98 16.69 12.80
C PRO A 231 4.85 15.42 12.83
N MET A 232 4.24 14.30 12.45
CA MET A 232 4.98 13.09 12.12
C MET A 232 5.31 13.06 10.65
N ARG A 233 6.56 12.76 10.38
CA ARG A 233 7.07 12.57 9.03
C ARG A 233 7.57 11.13 8.92
N GLY A 234 7.18 10.47 7.83
CA GLY A 234 7.83 9.23 7.41
C GLY A 234 9.10 9.58 6.66
N TYR A 235 10.25 9.10 7.13
CA TYR A 235 11.52 9.25 6.41
C TYR A 235 11.90 7.93 5.76
N THR A 236 12.37 7.99 4.52
CA THR A 236 13.21 6.95 3.93
C THR A 236 14.65 7.24 4.32
N LYS A 237 15.33 6.24 4.90
CA LYS A 237 16.76 6.33 5.22
C LYS A 237 17.47 5.08 4.76
N ASN A 238 18.79 5.17 4.68
CA ASN A 238 19.63 4.00 4.62
C ASN A 238 19.41 3.12 5.86
N LEU A 239 19.15 1.83 5.67
CA LEU A 239 18.88 0.90 6.77
C LEU A 239 20.06 0.83 7.76
N TYR A 240 21.30 0.83 7.27
CA TYR A 240 22.49 0.62 8.07
C TYR A 240 22.87 1.87 8.88
N ASP A 241 22.77 3.06 8.28
CA ASP A 241 22.97 4.32 9.00
C ASP A 241 21.90 4.51 10.07
N TRP A 242 20.65 4.14 9.75
CA TRP A 242 19.56 4.15 10.70
C TRP A 242 19.85 3.23 11.88
N LEU A 243 20.25 1.98 11.61
CA LEU A 243 20.51 0.97 12.63
C LEU A 243 21.68 1.37 13.53
N TYR A 244 22.80 1.80 12.95
CA TYR A 244 23.94 2.35 13.67
C TYR A 244 23.50 3.48 14.60
N THR A 245 22.70 4.42 14.11
CA THR A 245 22.15 5.50 14.93
C THR A 245 21.33 4.97 16.12
N GLN A 246 20.57 3.88 15.96
CA GLN A 246 19.77 3.34 17.06
C GLN A 246 20.61 2.58 18.07
N THR A 247 21.50 1.70 17.61
CA THR A 247 22.23 0.77 18.48
C THR A 247 23.47 1.38 19.12
N GLU A 248 24.09 2.37 18.47
CA GLU A 248 25.35 2.95 18.94
C GLU A 248 25.16 4.28 19.66
N LEU A 249 24.25 5.12 19.17
CA LEU A 249 24.04 6.47 19.73
C LEU A 249 22.92 6.51 20.77
N ARG A 250 21.89 5.69 20.59
CA ARG A 250 20.69 5.74 21.43
C ARG A 250 20.63 4.62 22.45
N ASN A 251 21.63 3.73 22.45
CA ASN A 251 21.78 2.64 23.39
C ASN A 251 20.47 1.82 23.48
N CYS A 252 20.10 1.29 22.31
CA CYS A 252 18.93 0.45 22.07
C CYS A 252 19.39 -0.88 21.46
N HIS A 253 18.64 -1.95 21.71
CA HIS A 253 18.70 -3.13 20.84
C HIS A 253 17.53 -3.11 19.86
N ALA A 254 17.65 -3.92 18.81
CA ALA A 254 16.67 -3.97 17.75
C ALA A 254 16.35 -5.42 17.36
N ASP A 255 15.06 -5.75 17.38
CA ASP A 255 14.52 -7.03 16.99
C ASP A 255 14.07 -6.97 15.53
N PHE A 256 14.52 -7.92 14.71
CA PHE A 256 14.31 -7.98 13.27
C PHE A 256 13.61 -9.28 12.88
N TRP A 257 12.51 -9.18 12.14
CA TRP A 257 11.81 -10.32 11.54
C TRP A 257 11.81 -10.19 10.02
N PHE A 258 12.26 -11.23 9.32
CA PHE A 258 12.38 -11.24 7.87
C PHE A 258 11.19 -11.96 7.23
N LEU A 259 10.51 -11.27 6.33
CA LEU A 259 9.29 -11.72 5.69
C LEU A 259 9.50 -11.85 4.18
N PRO A 260 8.83 -12.83 3.53
CA PRO A 260 8.73 -12.85 2.09
C PRO A 260 8.01 -11.59 1.59
N VAL A 261 8.41 -11.13 0.41
CA VAL A 261 7.85 -9.93 -0.23
C VAL A 261 7.59 -10.22 -1.71
N TYR A 262 6.66 -9.48 -2.30
CA TYR A 262 6.36 -9.57 -3.73
C TYR A 262 7.10 -8.48 -4.50
N ARG A 263 7.44 -8.77 -5.76
CA ARG A 263 8.15 -7.84 -6.66
C ARG A 263 7.42 -6.52 -6.78
N GLU A 264 6.09 -6.56 -6.89
CA GLU A 264 5.27 -5.36 -7.04
C GLU A 264 5.33 -4.48 -5.79
N GLN A 265 5.40 -5.09 -4.60
CA GLN A 265 5.54 -4.34 -3.35
C GLN A 265 6.91 -3.66 -3.26
N VAL A 266 7.98 -4.39 -3.63
CA VAL A 266 9.34 -3.86 -3.69
C VAL A 266 9.42 -2.66 -4.65
N GLU A 267 8.87 -2.80 -5.86
CA GLU A 267 8.83 -1.72 -6.83
C GLU A 267 8.07 -0.49 -6.33
N LEU A 268 6.94 -0.68 -5.63
CA LEU A 268 6.19 0.41 -5.02
C LEU A 268 6.98 1.13 -3.93
N PHE A 269 7.66 0.39 -3.06
CA PHE A 269 8.50 0.97 -2.02
C PHE A 269 9.68 1.77 -2.60
N TYR A 270 10.36 1.25 -3.63
CA TYR A 270 11.42 1.98 -4.32
C TYR A 270 10.89 3.22 -5.03
N HIS A 271 9.78 3.09 -5.77
CA HIS A 271 9.17 4.23 -6.42
C HIS A 271 8.81 5.34 -5.42
N PHE A 272 8.23 4.98 -4.27
CA PHE A 272 7.97 5.95 -3.21
C PHE A 272 9.25 6.61 -2.70
N SER A 273 10.31 5.84 -2.46
CA SER A 273 11.60 6.36 -2.01
C SER A 273 12.21 7.35 -3.00
N ASP A 274 12.09 7.06 -4.30
CA ASP A 274 12.62 7.89 -5.39
C ASP A 274 11.87 9.21 -5.55
N MET A 275 10.59 9.27 -5.17
CA MET A 275 9.81 10.52 -5.20
C MET A 275 10.26 11.54 -4.13
N VAL A 276 11.08 11.14 -3.15
CA VAL A 276 11.54 11.97 -2.00
C VAL A 276 10.38 12.69 -1.30
N GLN A 277 9.19 12.09 -1.32
CA GLN A 277 8.01 12.68 -0.69
C GLN A 277 8.08 12.46 0.81
N VAL A 278 7.97 13.55 1.58
CA VAL A 278 7.70 13.45 3.01
C VAL A 278 6.29 12.88 3.15
N HIS A 279 6.17 11.67 3.68
CA HIS A 279 4.85 11.14 3.97
C HIS A 279 4.25 11.97 5.11
N GLU A 280 3.25 12.80 4.79
CA GLU A 280 2.48 13.54 5.77
C GLU A 280 1.65 12.55 6.60
N ALA A 281 2.25 12.07 7.69
CA ALA A 281 1.63 11.16 8.63
C ALA A 281 0.88 11.93 9.72
N GLY A 282 0.38 13.14 9.40
CA GLY A 282 -0.37 14.04 10.28
C GLY A 282 0.32 14.28 11.63
N GLN A 283 -0.46 14.51 12.68
CA GLN A 283 0.06 14.80 14.02
C GLN A 283 0.24 13.53 14.85
N PHE A 284 1.38 13.38 15.52
CA PHE A 284 1.62 12.31 16.50
C PHE A 284 0.62 12.44 17.65
N LYS A 285 -0.02 11.33 18.02
CA LYS A 285 -0.83 11.24 19.24
C LYS A 285 -0.49 9.93 19.93
N PRO A 286 0.28 9.90 21.02
CA PRO A 286 0.86 8.66 21.52
C PRO A 286 -0.13 7.52 21.79
N ILE A 287 -1.36 7.86 22.20
CA ILE A 287 -2.46 6.94 22.53
C ILE A 287 -3.46 6.77 21.36
N ARG A 288 -3.34 7.54 20.27
CA ARG A 288 -4.29 7.47 19.13
C ARG A 288 -3.64 7.17 17.78
N ARG A 289 -2.39 7.58 17.59
CA ARG A 289 -1.61 7.54 16.34
C ARG A 289 -0.12 7.62 16.67
N ASN A 290 0.56 6.47 16.64
CA ASN A 290 2.00 6.37 16.91
C ASN A 290 2.75 5.72 15.73
N CYS A 291 4.06 5.55 15.89
CA CYS A 291 4.93 4.94 14.88
C CYS A 291 4.44 3.57 14.40
N THR A 292 3.95 2.73 15.31
CA THR A 292 3.38 1.41 14.96
C THR A 292 2.12 1.53 14.13
N THR A 293 1.15 2.31 14.60
CA THR A 293 -0.14 2.48 13.94
C THR A 293 0.06 3.01 12.51
N LEU A 294 0.97 3.97 12.36
CA LEU A 294 1.31 4.57 11.08
C LEU A 294 2.10 3.61 10.19
N GLY A 295 3.14 2.97 10.71
CA GLY A 295 3.95 2.03 9.95
C GLY A 295 3.12 0.85 9.43
N LEU A 296 2.23 0.30 10.26
CA LEU A 296 1.30 -0.76 9.84
C LEU A 296 0.30 -0.29 8.79
N ALA A 297 -0.28 0.90 8.95
CA ALA A 297 -1.21 1.46 7.97
C ALA A 297 -0.53 1.93 6.68
N PHE A 298 0.77 2.21 6.69
CA PHE A 298 1.57 2.44 5.49
C PHE A 298 1.91 1.11 4.80
N LEU A 299 2.34 0.08 5.53
CA LEU A 299 2.54 -1.28 5.00
C LEU A 299 1.28 -1.84 4.34
N ASP A 300 0.11 -1.46 4.82
CA ASP A 300 -1.15 -1.82 4.18
C ASP A 300 -1.31 -1.25 2.76
N ARG A 301 -0.69 -0.10 2.44
CA ARG A 301 -0.79 0.55 1.12
C ARG A 301 -0.10 -0.20 0.00
N VAL A 302 0.62 -1.28 0.29
CA VAL A 302 1.17 -2.21 -0.72
C VAL A 302 0.44 -3.56 -0.73
N LYS A 303 -0.67 -3.69 -0.01
CA LYS A 303 -1.53 -4.88 0.01
C LYS A 303 -2.80 -4.67 -0.82
N PRO A 304 -3.55 -5.73 -1.17
CA PRO A 304 -4.86 -5.56 -1.79
C PRO A 304 -5.87 -4.84 -0.89
N PHE A 305 -6.79 -4.03 -1.46
CA PHE A 305 -7.85 -3.33 -0.70
C PHE A 305 -8.75 -4.27 0.13
N ARG A 306 -8.87 -5.54 -0.28
CA ARG A 306 -9.60 -6.57 0.48
C ARG A 306 -8.91 -6.99 1.79
N THR A 307 -7.66 -6.58 1.99
CA THR A 307 -6.89 -6.98 3.16
C THR A 307 -7.26 -6.05 4.32
N PRO A 308 -7.80 -6.58 5.44
CA PRO A 308 -8.10 -5.74 6.59
C PRO A 308 -6.82 -5.11 7.15
N LEU A 309 -6.91 -3.85 7.56
CA LEU A 309 -5.82 -3.18 8.26
C LEU A 309 -5.44 -3.98 9.53
N PRO A 310 -4.16 -4.32 9.73
CA PRO A 310 -3.72 -5.12 10.89
C PRO A 310 -3.62 -4.28 12.17
N LEU A 311 -4.62 -3.45 12.44
CA LEU A 311 -4.67 -2.51 13.56
C LEU A 311 -5.51 -3.01 14.73
N GLY A 312 -5.21 -2.53 15.93
CA GLY A 312 -5.87 -2.96 17.16
C GLY A 312 -7.31 -2.46 17.27
N LYS A 313 -8.11 -3.10 18.13
CA LYS A 313 -9.41 -2.54 18.55
C LYS A 313 -9.17 -1.55 19.69
N GLY A 314 -8.99 -0.26 19.41
CA GLY A 314 -8.97 0.79 20.44
C GLY A 314 -7.85 1.84 20.31
N VAL A 315 -7.08 1.98 21.40
CA VAL A 315 -5.88 2.85 21.55
C VAL A 315 -4.80 2.49 20.53
N ALA A 316 -3.88 3.42 20.24
CA ALA A 316 -2.74 3.23 19.34
C ALA A 316 -1.96 1.94 19.64
N ASP A 317 -1.48 1.29 18.58
CA ASP A 317 -0.81 0.00 18.69
C ASP A 317 0.54 0.10 19.42
N VAL A 318 0.71 -0.72 20.45
CA VAL A 318 2.02 -0.92 21.09
C VAL A 318 2.95 -1.62 20.07
N PRO A 319 4.18 -1.14 19.82
CA PRO A 319 5.09 -1.68 18.79
C PRO A 319 5.21 -3.20 18.78
N THR A 320 5.45 -3.80 19.94
CA THR A 320 5.59 -5.26 20.08
C THR A 320 4.30 -6.01 19.77
N VAL A 321 3.16 -5.48 20.19
CA VAL A 321 1.83 -6.08 19.93
C VAL A 321 1.45 -5.93 18.46
N GLY A 322 1.68 -4.76 17.87
CA GLY A 322 1.42 -4.48 16.46
C GLY A 322 2.27 -5.35 15.54
N ALA A 323 3.57 -5.47 15.81
CA ALA A 323 4.46 -6.37 15.08
C ALA A 323 3.99 -7.83 15.19
N LYS A 324 3.73 -8.35 16.40
CA LYS A 324 3.21 -9.72 16.58
C LYS A 324 1.92 -9.95 15.78
N ARG A 325 1.02 -8.97 15.74
CA ARG A 325 -0.22 -9.07 14.95
C ARG A 325 0.05 -9.16 13.46
N TYR A 326 1.00 -8.36 12.96
CA TYR A 326 1.41 -8.39 11.56
C TYR A 326 2.11 -9.69 11.17
N LEU A 327 2.92 -10.24 12.08
CA LEU A 327 3.70 -11.46 11.87
C LEU A 327 2.84 -12.74 11.94
N LYS A 328 1.76 -12.72 12.72
CA LYS A 328 0.88 -13.88 12.96
C LYS A 328 0.50 -14.69 11.71
N PRO A 329 0.14 -14.08 10.56
CA PRO A 329 -0.22 -14.84 9.35
C PRO A 329 0.94 -15.59 8.70
N TYR A 330 2.19 -15.22 9.01
CA TYR A 330 3.39 -15.81 8.41
C TYR A 330 3.94 -16.99 9.20
N GLY A 331 3.46 -17.24 10.43
CA GLY A 331 3.97 -18.29 11.29
C GLY A 331 5.37 -17.99 11.80
N ASP A 332 6.23 -19.01 11.82
CA ASP A 332 7.64 -18.88 12.20
C ASP A 332 8.44 -18.25 11.07
N VAL A 333 9.07 -17.11 11.38
CA VAL A 333 9.82 -16.31 10.42
C VAL A 333 11.26 -16.11 10.91
N PRO A 334 12.26 -16.04 10.02
CA PRO A 334 13.64 -15.78 10.43
C PRO A 334 13.74 -14.53 11.30
N TYR A 335 14.49 -14.65 12.39
CA TYR A 335 14.62 -13.62 13.42
C TYR A 335 16.08 -13.42 13.81
N ILE A 336 16.48 -12.17 14.00
CA ILE A 336 17.74 -11.80 14.63
C ILE A 336 17.52 -10.63 15.58
N ARG A 337 18.26 -10.63 16.69
CA ARG A 337 18.43 -9.47 17.55
C ARG A 337 19.78 -8.83 17.25
N ILE A 338 19.76 -7.55 16.89
CA ILE A 338 20.96 -6.73 16.83
C ILE A 338 21.12 -6.08 18.20
N THR A 339 22.20 -6.44 18.90
CA THR A 339 22.45 -5.98 20.26
C THR A 339 22.84 -4.51 20.30
N ASN A 340 22.57 -3.89 21.44
CA ASN A 340 23.08 -2.57 21.76
C ASN A 340 24.61 -2.59 21.81
N TYR A 341 25.25 -1.55 21.29
CA TYR A 341 26.69 -1.48 21.17
C TYR A 341 27.35 -0.51 22.17
N THR A 342 26.61 0.47 22.68
CA THR A 342 27.18 1.49 23.57
C THR A 342 27.61 0.86 24.90
N ASP A 343 26.82 -0.08 25.41
CA ASP A 343 27.10 -0.86 26.64
C ASP A 343 28.31 -1.80 26.48
N ASP A 344 28.45 -2.51 25.35
CA ASP A 344 29.57 -3.43 25.06
C ASP A 344 30.96 -2.73 25.11
N ARG A 345 31.00 -1.41 24.90
CA ARG A 345 32.23 -0.61 24.89
C ARG A 345 32.41 0.30 26.11
N GLY A 346 31.51 0.23 27.09
CA GLY A 346 31.54 1.10 28.27
C GLY A 346 31.49 2.60 27.93
N ARG A 347 30.80 2.97 26.85
CA ARG A 347 30.70 4.37 26.39
C ARG A 347 29.40 5.01 26.87
N GLU A 348 29.44 6.29 27.19
CA GLU A 348 28.21 7.05 27.44
C GLU A 348 27.49 7.40 26.12
N PRO A 349 26.14 7.39 26.08
CA PRO A 349 25.38 7.86 24.93
C PRO A 349 25.71 9.32 24.59
N THR A 350 26.32 9.59 23.43
CA THR A 350 26.70 10.96 23.03
C THR A 350 25.63 11.62 22.17
N THR A 351 25.50 12.95 22.25
CA THR A 351 24.70 13.74 21.29
C THR A 351 25.34 13.72 19.88
N ILE A 352 24.48 13.83 18.86
CA ILE A 352 24.79 13.61 17.43
C ILE A 352 25.99 14.43 16.89
N SER A 353 26.38 15.54 17.53
CA SER A 353 27.21 16.57 16.86
C SER A 353 28.74 16.37 16.86
N LYS A 354 29.31 15.44 17.63
CA LYS A 354 30.79 15.31 17.71
C LYS A 354 31.37 14.07 17.01
N ILE A 355 30.60 13.00 16.84
CA ILE A 355 31.09 11.72 16.27
C ILE A 355 30.73 11.57 14.78
N HIS A 356 29.72 12.30 14.28
CA HIS A 356 29.21 12.19 12.90
C HIS A 356 30.22 12.56 11.78
N ARG A 357 31.38 13.15 12.13
CA ARG A 357 32.41 13.51 11.13
C ARG A 357 33.36 12.36 10.78
N ALA A 358 33.31 11.24 11.52
CA ALA A 358 34.12 10.06 11.26
C ALA A 358 33.21 8.83 11.13
N GLU A 359 32.38 8.80 10.08
CA GLU A 359 31.57 7.63 9.76
C GLU A 359 32.51 6.46 9.40
N PRO A 360 32.48 5.30 10.11
CA PRO A 360 33.00 4.09 9.50
C PRO A 360 32.19 3.80 8.23
N SER A 361 32.86 3.38 7.16
CA SER A 361 32.22 3.02 5.90
C SER A 361 30.95 2.16 6.13
N ARG A 362 29.86 2.50 5.45
CA ARG A 362 28.56 1.80 5.53
C ARG A 362 28.66 0.28 5.38
N ALA A 363 29.66 -0.19 4.64
CA ALA A 363 29.93 -1.61 4.38
C ALA A 363 30.81 -2.29 5.46
N THR A 364 31.39 -1.52 6.39
CA THR A 364 32.28 -2.04 7.45
C THR A 364 31.64 -1.97 8.85
N CYS A 365 30.47 -1.33 9.00
CA CYS A 365 29.80 -1.25 10.30
C CYS A 365 29.39 -2.65 10.79
N ARG A 366 29.46 -2.88 12.10
CA ARG A 366 29.11 -4.18 12.72
C ARG A 366 27.66 -4.58 12.42
N PRO A 367 26.64 -3.70 12.52
CA PRO A 367 25.26 -4.07 12.18
C PRO A 367 25.10 -4.54 10.73
N PHE A 368 25.81 -3.94 9.77
CA PHE A 368 25.85 -4.42 8.39
C PHE A 368 26.43 -5.84 8.30
N ARG A 369 27.55 -6.11 8.99
CA ARG A 369 28.17 -7.45 9.00
C ARG A 369 27.28 -8.50 9.63
N GLU A 370 26.61 -8.19 10.75
CA GLU A 370 25.66 -9.09 11.40
C GLU A 370 24.49 -9.43 10.48
N LEU A 371 23.87 -8.42 9.85
CA LEU A 371 22.78 -8.62 8.90
C LEU A 371 23.22 -9.33 7.61
N ARG A 372 24.43 -9.06 7.11
CA ARG A 372 24.99 -9.73 5.92
C ARG A 372 25.26 -11.20 6.18
N ASN A 373 25.79 -11.52 7.35
CA ASN A 373 26.10 -12.91 7.74
C ASN A 373 24.85 -13.68 8.16
N PHE A 374 23.75 -12.98 8.46
CA PHE A 374 22.45 -13.59 8.63
C PHE A 374 21.91 -14.01 7.25
N ALA A 375 22.06 -15.29 6.93
CA ALA A 375 21.37 -15.94 5.83
C ALA A 375 20.01 -16.45 6.33
N PRO A 376 18.90 -15.72 6.12
CA PRO A 376 17.59 -16.27 6.42
C PRO A 376 17.44 -17.55 5.61
N ALA A 377 17.18 -18.67 6.29
CA ALA A 377 16.87 -19.94 5.63
C ALA A 377 15.76 -19.70 4.60
N ASN A 378 16.00 -20.17 3.37
CA ASN A 378 15.15 -19.90 2.21
C ASN A 378 13.70 -20.33 2.40
#